data_AF-A0AAE1G161-F1
#
_entry.id   AF-A0AAE1G161-F1
#
_cell.length_a   1.000
_cell.length_b   1.000
_cell.length_c   1.000
_cell.angle_alpha   90.00
_cell.angle_beta   90.00
_cell.angle_gamma   90.00
#
_symmetry.space_group_name_H-M   'P 1'
#
loop_
_entity.id
_entity.type
_entity.pdbx_description
1 polymer ?
#
loop_
_entity_poly.entity_id
_entity_poly.type
_entity_poly.pdbx_seq_one_letter_code
_entity_poly.pdbx_strand_id
1 'polypeptide(L)'
;MMKHLKTKHPIEFHGSHQNTPPQPTGTTINITDNGHGQQAEQGQVEAPEVGVQPFIQPTLRDVISKREVYKEGGHKKKQLDDLVMKMIMKDLQPLSVVEDEGFRELVTALDSRYTLPSHRELVRTHLPRLYQQERQRLHEELEVILH
;
A
#
# COMPACT_ATOMS: atom_id res chain seq x y z
N MET A 1 10.60 16.35 24.75
CA MET A 1 11.09 16.56 23.37
C MET A 1 10.03 17.34 22.56
N MET A 2 9.91 18.65 22.79
CA MET A 2 8.87 19.50 22.15
C MET A 2 9.40 20.90 21.77
N LYS A 3 10.72 21.07 21.70
CA LYS A 3 11.35 22.40 21.52
C LYS A 3 11.53 22.81 20.05
N HIS A 4 11.22 21.95 19.09
CA HIS A 4 11.42 22.23 17.65
C HIS A 4 10.13 22.56 16.88
N LEU A 5 8.95 22.38 17.48
CA LEU A 5 7.67 22.52 16.74
C LEU A 5 7.16 23.97 16.72
N LYS A 6 7.47 24.77 17.75
CA LYS A 6 6.99 26.16 17.88
C LYS A 6 7.83 27.19 17.14
N THR A 7 9.06 26.86 16.75
CA THR A 7 9.98 27.84 16.13
C THR A 7 9.81 27.93 14.61
N LYS A 8 9.17 26.95 13.97
CA LYS A 8 9.00 26.92 12.50
C LYS A 8 7.56 27.03 12.00
N HIS A 9 6.56 26.93 12.88
CA HIS A 9 5.15 27.04 12.52
C HIS A 9 4.36 27.82 13.59
N PRO A 10 4.15 29.13 13.41
CA PRO A 10 3.15 29.86 14.20
C PRO A 10 1.77 29.41 13.71
N ILE A 11 1.08 28.59 14.49
CA ILE A 11 -0.33 28.30 14.24
C ILE A 11 -1.12 29.37 14.98
N GLU A 12 -1.43 30.47 14.29
CA GLU A 12 -2.35 31.48 14.81
C GLU A 12 -3.77 30.97 14.64
N PHE A 13 -4.41 30.63 15.76
CA PHE A 13 -5.81 30.23 15.79
C PHE A 13 -6.69 31.48 15.89
N HIS A 14 -7.11 32.02 14.74
CA HIS A 14 -8.12 33.07 14.68
C HIS A 14 -9.51 32.42 14.58
N GLY A 15 -10.35 32.72 15.57
CA GLY A 15 -11.71 32.19 15.68
C GLY A 15 -12.66 32.73 14.62
N SER A 16 -13.50 31.82 14.13
CA SER A 16 -14.83 32.01 13.53
C SER A 16 -15.01 33.03 12.40
N HIS A 17 -15.04 32.54 11.16
CA HIS A 17 -15.84 33.15 10.10
C HIS A 17 -16.56 32.07 9.25
N GLN A 18 -17.78 32.41 8.87
CA GLN A 18 -18.82 31.59 8.24
C GLN A 18 -18.41 31.01 6.88
N ASN A 19 -18.98 29.84 6.57
CA ASN A 19 -18.84 29.12 5.30
C ASN A 19 -19.13 29.98 4.06
N THR A 20 -18.13 30.13 3.18
CA THR A 20 -18.32 30.22 1.72
C THR A 20 -17.09 29.62 1.03
N PRO A 21 -17.23 28.91 -0.12
CA PRO A 21 -16.10 28.29 -0.79
C PRO A 21 -15.35 29.31 -1.67
N PRO A 22 -14.05 29.56 -1.47
CA PRO A 22 -13.25 30.33 -2.42
C PRO A 22 -12.72 29.42 -3.55
N GLN A 23 -12.85 29.91 -4.78
CA GLN A 23 -12.27 29.35 -6.00
C GLN A 23 -10.73 29.35 -5.96
N PRO A 24 -10.06 28.47 -6.71
CA PRO A 24 -8.60 28.40 -6.72
C PRO A 24 -8.00 29.51 -7.60
N THR A 25 -7.67 30.66 -7.00
CA THR A 25 -6.75 31.64 -7.59
C THR A 25 -5.35 31.43 -6.99
N GLY A 26 -4.48 30.79 -7.76
CA GLY A 26 -3.06 30.69 -7.42
C GLY A 26 -2.40 32.06 -7.56
N THR A 27 -2.13 32.73 -6.44
CA THR A 27 -1.33 33.96 -6.40
C THR A 27 0.09 33.62 -5.96
N THR A 28 1.02 33.57 -6.92
CA THR A 28 2.46 33.50 -6.65
C THR A 28 2.94 34.87 -6.17
N ILE A 29 3.50 34.92 -4.96
CA ILE A 29 4.15 36.10 -4.41
C ILE A 29 5.60 36.11 -4.95
N ASN A 30 5.93 37.04 -5.85
CA ASN A 30 7.31 37.36 -6.20
C ASN A 30 7.77 38.54 -5.34
N ILE A 31 8.81 38.33 -4.51
CA ILE A 31 9.50 39.38 -3.77
C ILE A 31 10.76 39.78 -4.57
N THR A 32 10.81 41.05 -4.93
CA THR A 32 11.91 41.75 -5.60
C THR A 32 12.94 42.23 -4.58
N ASP A 33 14.24 42.17 -4.91
CA ASP A 33 15.19 43.23 -4.50
C ASP A 33 16.36 43.37 -5.50
N ASN A 34 16.75 44.63 -5.72
CA ASN A 34 17.65 45.24 -6.72
C ASN A 34 19.10 44.70 -6.71
N GLY A 35 19.98 44.85 -7.71
CA GLY A 35 20.01 45.59 -8.98
C GLY A 35 21.46 46.06 -9.28
N HIS A 36 21.98 45.85 -10.50
CA HIS A 36 22.95 46.67 -11.30
C HIS A 36 23.88 45.83 -12.20
N GLY A 37 24.02 46.25 -13.47
CA GLY A 37 25.20 45.96 -14.30
C GLY A 37 24.87 45.52 -15.74
N GLN A 38 25.33 46.29 -16.72
CA GLN A 38 25.02 46.17 -18.15
C GLN A 38 25.88 45.11 -18.87
N GLN A 39 25.32 44.53 -19.94
CA GLN A 39 25.86 44.32 -21.30
C GLN A 39 25.61 42.93 -21.90
N ALA A 40 25.36 42.96 -23.20
CA ALA A 40 24.86 41.90 -24.06
C ALA A 40 25.95 40.86 -24.41
N GLU A 41 25.57 39.59 -24.57
CA GLU A 41 26.00 38.76 -25.71
C GLU A 41 25.22 37.43 -25.77
N GLN A 42 25.11 36.92 -27.00
CA GLN A 42 24.27 35.79 -27.40
C GLN A 42 24.90 34.45 -26.99
N GLY A 43 24.10 33.52 -26.46
CA GLY A 43 24.52 32.14 -26.21
C GLY A 43 23.36 31.27 -25.75
N GLN A 44 22.88 30.39 -26.64
CA GLN A 44 22.04 29.26 -26.26
C GLN A 44 22.87 28.32 -25.39
N VAL A 45 22.50 28.19 -24.12
CA VAL A 45 22.87 27.04 -23.29
C VAL A 45 21.59 26.33 -22.87
N GLU A 46 21.38 25.18 -23.48
CA GLU A 46 20.32 24.23 -23.18
C GLU A 46 20.50 23.75 -21.73
N ALA A 47 19.64 24.22 -20.83
CA ALA A 47 19.65 23.81 -19.43
C ALA A 47 19.16 22.36 -19.30
N PRO A 48 19.75 21.53 -18.44
CA PRO A 48 19.30 20.16 -18.27
C PRO A 48 17.87 20.16 -17.70
N GLU A 49 16.95 19.49 -18.39
CA GLU A 49 15.63 19.15 -17.86
C GLU A 49 15.79 18.25 -16.63
N VAL A 50 16.03 18.86 -15.47
CA VAL A 50 15.87 18.15 -14.19
C VAL A 50 14.37 18.03 -13.99
N GLY A 51 13.80 16.91 -14.42
CA GLY A 51 12.43 16.52 -14.15
C GLY A 51 12.19 16.52 -12.63
N VAL A 52 11.68 17.65 -12.12
CA VAL A 52 11.23 17.75 -10.74
C VAL A 52 9.96 16.92 -10.66
N GLN A 53 10.10 15.65 -10.31
CA GLN A 53 8.95 14.83 -9.95
C GLN A 53 8.22 15.57 -8.84
N PRO A 54 6.94 15.96 -9.05
CA PRO A 54 6.22 16.72 -8.05
C PRO A 54 6.17 15.89 -6.77
N PHE A 55 6.67 16.48 -5.68
CA PHE A 55 6.53 15.88 -4.36
C PHE A 55 5.06 15.95 -3.97
N ILE A 56 4.31 14.89 -4.28
CA ILE A 56 2.90 14.79 -3.94
C ILE A 56 2.81 14.37 -2.47
N GLN A 57 2.39 15.31 -1.62
CA GLN A 57 2.07 14.99 -0.24
C GLN A 57 0.89 14.02 -0.20
N PRO A 58 1.02 12.84 0.44
CA PRO A 58 -0.09 11.92 0.59
C PRO A 58 -1.17 12.54 1.49
N THR A 59 -2.43 12.35 1.14
CA THR A 59 -3.53 12.77 1.98
C THR A 59 -3.62 11.89 3.23
N LEU A 60 -4.33 12.35 4.26
CA LEU A 60 -4.62 11.51 5.43
C LEU A 60 -5.33 10.21 5.04
N ARG A 61 -6.25 10.26 4.07
CA ARG A 61 -6.96 9.09 3.55
C ARG A 61 -5.98 8.09 2.93
N ASP A 62 -4.99 8.55 2.18
CA ASP A 62 -4.00 7.68 1.55
C ASP A 62 -3.14 6.95 2.60
N VAL A 63 -2.73 7.65 3.66
CA VAL A 63 -1.93 7.06 4.73
C VAL A 63 -2.74 6.04 5.54
N ILE A 64 -4.00 6.36 5.83
CA ILE A 64 -4.91 5.46 6.56
C ILE A 64 -5.18 4.20 5.72
N SER A 65 -5.53 4.36 4.45
CA SER A 65 -5.84 3.23 3.55
C SER A 65 -4.67 2.26 3.41
N LYS A 66 -3.43 2.77 3.44
CA LYS A 66 -2.23 1.92 3.39
C LYS A 66 -2.07 1.04 4.63
N ARG A 67 -2.64 1.42 5.76
CA ARG A 67 -2.58 0.69 7.04
C ARG A 67 -3.79 -0.22 7.28
N GLU A 68 -4.83 -0.15 6.46
CA GLU A 68 -6.01 -1.00 6.60
C GLU A 68 -5.66 -2.48 6.39
N VAL A 69 -6.35 -3.34 7.13
CA VAL A 69 -6.33 -4.80 6.93
C VAL A 69 -6.79 -5.10 5.50
N TYR A 70 -6.20 -6.12 4.89
CA TYR A 70 -6.60 -6.53 3.55
C TYR A 70 -8.08 -6.91 3.51
N LYS A 71 -8.78 -6.37 2.51
CA LYS A 71 -10.19 -6.66 2.29
C LYS A 71 -10.40 -8.15 2.00
N GLU A 72 -11.50 -8.67 2.51
CA GLU A 72 -11.92 -10.04 2.24
C GLU A 72 -12.12 -10.25 0.73
N GLY A 73 -11.64 -11.37 0.20
CA GLY A 73 -11.61 -11.65 -1.24
C GLY A 73 -10.68 -10.75 -2.07
N GLY A 74 -9.93 -9.82 -1.45
CA GLY A 74 -8.93 -9.01 -2.14
C GLY A 74 -7.79 -9.86 -2.69
N HIS A 75 -7.25 -9.50 -3.87
CA HIS A 75 -6.21 -10.27 -4.56
C HIS A 75 -5.02 -10.61 -3.64
N LYS A 76 -4.55 -9.63 -2.85
CA LYS A 76 -3.41 -9.81 -1.95
C LYS A 76 -3.70 -10.78 -0.80
N LYS A 77 -4.88 -10.69 -0.17
CA LYS A 77 -5.28 -11.64 0.88
C LYS A 77 -5.42 -13.04 0.31
N LYS A 78 -6.14 -13.20 -0.79
CA LYS A 78 -6.30 -14.50 -1.46
C LYS A 78 -4.95 -15.14 -1.81
N GLN A 79 -4.01 -14.35 -2.32
CA GLN A 79 -2.65 -14.82 -2.61
C GLN A 79 -1.94 -15.34 -1.35
N LEU A 80 -2.06 -14.64 -0.22
CA LEU A 80 -1.47 -15.07 1.05
C LEU A 80 -2.17 -16.32 1.60
N ASP A 81 -3.50 -16.39 1.53
CA ASP A 81 -4.28 -17.57 1.94
C ASP A 81 -3.87 -18.82 1.13
N ASP A 82 -3.67 -18.66 -0.18
CA ASP A 82 -3.21 -19.73 -1.07
C ASP A 82 -1.78 -20.19 -0.72
N LEU A 83 -0.89 -19.26 -0.31
CA LEU A 83 0.46 -19.59 0.15
C LEU A 83 0.44 -20.33 1.49
N VAL A 84 -0.38 -19.90 2.44
CA VAL A 84 -0.56 -20.58 3.73
C VAL A 84 -1.09 -21.98 3.50
N MET A 85 -2.14 -22.14 2.68
CA MET A 85 -2.68 -23.45 2.33
C MET A 85 -1.62 -24.34 1.67
N LYS A 86 -0.83 -23.79 0.74
CA LYS A 86 0.24 -24.53 0.07
C LYS A 86 1.32 -25.00 1.05
N MET A 87 1.71 -24.17 2.01
CA MET A 87 2.66 -24.55 3.07
C MET A 87 2.11 -25.72 3.88
N ILE A 88 0.85 -25.64 4.33
CA ILE A 88 0.20 -26.72 5.09
C ILE A 88 0.23 -28.03 4.31
N MET A 89 -0.17 -27.99 3.02
CA MET A 89 -0.25 -29.20 2.18
C MET A 89 1.12 -29.78 1.83
N LYS A 90 2.10 -28.92 1.54
CA LYS A 90 3.45 -29.37 1.16
C LYS A 90 4.22 -29.98 2.33
N ASP A 91 4.08 -29.37 3.50
CA ASP A 91 4.86 -29.73 4.68
C ASP A 91 4.06 -30.66 5.63
N LEU A 92 2.91 -31.17 5.14
CA LEU A 92 1.98 -32.06 5.85
C LEU A 92 1.63 -31.57 7.25
N GLN A 93 1.48 -30.26 7.41
CA GLN A 93 1.13 -29.66 8.68
C GLN A 93 -0.35 -29.90 9.00
N PRO A 94 -0.71 -29.97 10.28
CA PRO A 94 -2.12 -29.96 10.66
C PRO A 94 -2.76 -28.62 10.26
N LEU A 95 -4.01 -28.64 9.80
CA LEU A 95 -4.74 -27.41 9.47
C LEU A 95 -4.91 -26.47 10.67
N SER A 96 -4.84 -26.99 11.89
CA SER A 96 -4.91 -26.22 13.13
C SER A 96 -3.73 -25.26 13.32
N VAL A 97 -2.65 -25.40 12.55
CA VAL A 97 -1.46 -24.53 12.66
C VAL A 97 -1.79 -23.04 12.52
N VAL A 98 -2.86 -22.68 11.80
CA VAL A 98 -3.31 -21.28 11.67
C VAL A 98 -3.91 -20.69 12.95
N GLU A 99 -4.22 -21.53 13.92
CA GLU A 99 -4.74 -21.15 15.24
C GLU A 99 -3.64 -21.11 16.30
N ASP A 100 -2.46 -21.67 16.02
CA ASP A 100 -1.32 -21.68 16.93
C ASP A 100 -0.80 -20.26 17.19
N GLU A 101 -0.60 -19.91 18.45
CA GLU A 101 -0.21 -18.56 18.88
C GLU A 101 1.09 -18.10 18.24
N GLY A 102 2.14 -18.92 18.31
CA GLY A 102 3.46 -18.58 17.74
C GLY A 102 3.44 -18.37 16.22
N PHE A 103 2.61 -19.13 15.49
CA PHE A 103 2.47 -18.94 14.04
C PHE A 103 1.74 -17.62 13.73
N ARG A 104 0.68 -17.31 14.47
CA ARG A 104 -0.08 -16.05 14.32
C ARG A 104 0.78 -14.83 14.65
N GLU A 105 1.60 -14.91 15.70
CA GLU A 105 2.54 -13.85 16.06
C GLU A 105 3.57 -13.63 14.95
N LEU A 106 4.17 -14.70 14.42
CA LEU A 106 5.11 -14.62 13.30
C LEU A 106 4.47 -13.97 12.08
N VAL A 107 3.29 -14.43 11.67
CA VAL A 107 2.60 -13.89 10.49
C VAL A 107 2.24 -12.41 10.69
N THR A 108 1.79 -12.03 11.87
CA THR A 108 1.47 -10.64 12.20
C THR A 108 2.70 -9.74 12.17
N ALA A 109 3.86 -10.25 12.63
CA ALA A 109 5.12 -9.52 12.58
C ALA A 109 5.63 -9.35 11.13
N LEU A 110 5.37 -10.32 10.26
CA LEU A 110 5.74 -10.26 8.84
C LEU A 110 4.83 -9.34 8.03
N ASP A 111 3.51 -9.41 8.24
CA ASP A 111 2.54 -8.53 7.59
C ASP A 111 1.31 -8.31 8.49
N SER A 112 1.31 -7.19 9.21
CA SER A 112 0.25 -6.85 10.16
C SER A 112 -1.11 -6.57 9.51
N ARG A 113 -1.17 -6.43 8.18
CA ARG A 113 -2.43 -6.21 7.44
C ARG A 113 -3.09 -7.51 7.01
N TYR A 114 -2.41 -8.64 7.16
CA TYR A 114 -2.92 -9.93 6.78
C TYR A 114 -3.60 -10.63 7.94
N THR A 115 -4.89 -10.91 7.77
CA THR A 115 -5.64 -11.77 8.68
C THR A 115 -5.63 -13.20 8.15
N LEU A 116 -5.02 -14.10 8.92
CA LEU A 116 -5.01 -15.54 8.64
C LEU A 116 -6.44 -16.08 8.51
N PRO A 117 -6.67 -17.01 7.57
CA PRO A 117 -7.96 -17.68 7.44
C PRO A 117 -8.20 -18.56 8.66
N SER A 118 -9.46 -18.70 9.05
CA SER A 118 -9.82 -19.60 10.14
C SER A 118 -9.67 -21.06 9.72
N HIS A 119 -9.43 -21.97 10.67
CA HIS A 119 -9.43 -23.41 10.40
C HIS A 119 -10.71 -23.85 9.67
N ARG A 120 -11.86 -23.31 10.09
CA ARG A 120 -13.16 -23.58 9.46
C ARG A 120 -13.22 -23.16 7.99
N GLU A 121 -12.64 -22.02 7.66
CA GLU A 121 -12.58 -21.49 6.30
C GLU A 121 -11.65 -22.33 5.42
N LEU A 122 -10.49 -22.74 5.97
CA LEU A 122 -9.59 -23.67 5.30
C LEU A 122 -10.31 -24.97 4.93
N VAL A 123 -11.03 -25.57 5.87
CA VAL A 123 -11.76 -26.84 5.65
C VAL A 123 -12.94 -26.69 4.70
N ARG A 124 -13.74 -25.63 4.81
CA ARG A 124 -14.99 -25.49 4.05
C ARG A 124 -14.81 -24.92 2.65
N THR A 125 -13.80 -24.08 2.45
CA THR A 125 -13.65 -23.29 1.23
C THR A 125 -12.37 -23.64 0.48
N HIS A 126 -11.22 -23.52 1.15
CA HIS A 126 -9.94 -23.63 0.46
C HIS A 126 -9.59 -25.08 0.11
N LEU A 127 -9.78 -26.02 1.04
CA LEU A 127 -9.40 -27.42 0.85
C LEU A 127 -10.23 -28.12 -0.25
N PRO A 128 -11.58 -28.00 -0.29
CA PRO A 128 -12.36 -28.61 -1.36
C PRO A 128 -12.01 -28.02 -2.73
N ARG A 129 -11.80 -26.70 -2.79
CA ARG A 129 -11.39 -26.01 -4.03
C ARG A 129 -10.05 -26.54 -4.53
N LEU A 130 -9.06 -26.64 -3.65
CA LEU A 130 -7.72 -27.11 -4.01
C LEU A 130 -7.74 -28.59 -4.44
N TYR A 131 -8.49 -29.43 -3.74
CA TYR A 131 -8.68 -30.83 -4.13
C TYR A 131 -9.29 -30.96 -5.52
N GLN A 132 -10.35 -30.20 -5.81
CA GLN A 132 -10.98 -30.22 -7.13
C GLN A 132 -10.02 -29.77 -8.23
N GLN A 133 -9.22 -28.73 -7.99
CA GLN A 133 -8.21 -28.24 -8.92
C GLN A 133 -7.16 -29.30 -9.22
N GLU A 134 -6.58 -29.91 -8.19
CA GLU A 134 -5.52 -30.91 -8.40
C GLU A 134 -6.07 -32.20 -9.02
N ARG A 135 -7.27 -32.63 -8.61
CA ARG A 135 -7.95 -33.77 -9.23
C ARG A 135 -8.21 -33.53 -10.72
N GLN A 136 -8.68 -32.35 -11.09
CA GLN A 136 -8.93 -31.99 -12.49
C GLN A 136 -7.63 -31.99 -13.30
N ARG A 137 -6.57 -31.38 -12.77
CA ARG A 137 -5.24 -31.38 -13.38
C ARG A 137 -4.74 -32.80 -13.63
N LEU A 138 -4.82 -33.67 -12.62
CA LEU A 138 -4.39 -35.06 -12.75
C LEU A 138 -5.23 -35.83 -13.77
N HIS A 139 -6.54 -35.59 -13.81
CA HIS A 139 -7.43 -36.20 -14.79
C HIS A 139 -7.02 -35.84 -16.23
N GLU A 140 -6.80 -34.56 -16.49
CA GLU A 140 -6.35 -34.07 -17.80
C GLU A 140 -4.99 -34.66 -18.19
N GLU A 141 -4.04 -34.73 -17.25
CA GLU A 141 -2.72 -35.33 -17.49
C GLU A 141 -2.81 -36.82 -17.83
N LEU A 142 -3.71 -37.56 -17.15
CA LEU A 142 -3.93 -38.98 -17.42
C LEU A 142 -4.68 -39.24 -18.73
N GLU A 143 -5.63 -38.39 -19.11
CA GLU A 143 -6.34 -38.49 -20.40
C GLU A 143 -5.40 -38.29 -21.59
N VAL A 144 -4.41 -37.41 -21.47
CA VAL A 144 -3.40 -37.19 -22.53
C VAL A 144 -2.53 -38.43 -22.74
N ILE A 145 -2.21 -39.18 -21.68
CA ILE A 145 -1.35 -40.37 -21.75
C ILE A 145 -2.11 -41.59 -22.31
N LEU A 146 -3.44 -41.61 -22.16
CA LEU A 146 -4.29 -42.71 -22.60
C LEU A 146 -4.70 -42.65 -24.10
N HIS A 147 -4.42 -41.55 -24.79
CA HIS A 147 -4.60 -41.39 -26.24
C HIS A 147 -3.28 -41.61 -27.00
#